data_AF-A0A6G7YW65-F1
#
_entry.id   AF-A0A6G7YW65-F1
#
_cell.length_a   1.000
_cell.length_b   1.000
_cell.length_c   1.000
_cell.angle_alpha   90.00
_cell.angle_beta   90.00
_cell.angle_gamma   90.00
#
_symmetry.space_group_name_H-M   'P 1'
#
loop_
_entity.id
_entity.type
_entity.pdbx_description
1 polymer ?
#
loop_
_entity_poly.entity_id
_entity_poly.type
_entity_poly.pdbx_seq_one_letter_code
_entity_poly.pdbx_strand_id
1 'polypeptide(L)'
;MKHALEEVFESFWHVDGRIFRTLRDICIPGRAAINYLSGKRVRYLPPLRIFLILSIFTFFLAHLAMPEGTEFRIRDDSTFNSVKTVAEVQKMRTDTIAALAEVPEPGRSISIDKVNEAANMRIAELEHRAPSGSANDLNVSVKTNVEKELDKARANPYHSASMPDWYDAMIQKLRLRMLANIAKLSKGQDELGPLWLSSVPTALFFMVPIFALLLRVFYWRSSFTYLEHLVVALYSHAHLLMLSAVLLIGATFVHFTGSTLLQKVLLYCIVPVLIWAAVYLYQSQKRIYQQSTLKTTIKYLMLGSMHFFLMIMVASIAGVMIFLK
;
A
#
# COMPACT_ATOMS: atom_id res chain seq x y z
N MET A 1 -23.86 -0.58 18.58
CA MET A 1 -22.53 -0.36 17.95
C MET A 1 -22.10 1.11 17.95
N LYS A 2 -22.95 2.08 17.57
CA LYS A 2 -22.60 3.52 17.68
C LYS A 2 -22.28 3.98 19.11
N HIS A 3 -23.10 3.64 20.12
CA HIS A 3 -22.83 4.02 21.51
C HIS A 3 -21.55 3.40 22.12
N ALA A 4 -21.21 2.16 21.76
CA ALA A 4 -19.95 1.54 22.19
C ALA A 4 -18.73 2.19 21.51
N LEU A 5 -18.86 2.65 20.27
CA LEU A 5 -17.84 3.46 19.62
C LEU A 5 -17.76 4.83 20.30
N GLU A 6 -18.87 5.46 20.63
CA GLU A 6 -18.92 6.76 21.33
C GLU A 6 -18.23 6.72 22.69
N GLU A 7 -18.49 5.70 23.52
CA GLU A 7 -17.79 5.54 24.81
C GLU A 7 -16.30 5.27 24.64
N VAL A 8 -15.92 4.48 23.62
CA VAL A 8 -14.52 4.24 23.27
C VAL A 8 -13.88 5.55 22.80
N PHE A 9 -14.54 6.31 21.94
CA PHE A 9 -14.06 7.61 21.45
C PHE A 9 -14.02 8.66 22.56
N GLU A 10 -14.97 8.74 23.50
CA GLU A 10 -14.90 9.63 24.66
C GLU A 10 -13.76 9.26 25.61
N SER A 11 -13.52 7.95 25.82
CA SER A 11 -12.38 7.45 26.60
C SER A 11 -11.03 7.73 25.91
N PHE A 12 -10.99 7.69 24.57
CA PHE A 12 -9.81 8.03 23.77
C PHE A 12 -9.62 9.54 23.56
N TRP A 13 -10.70 10.34 23.60
CA TRP A 13 -10.74 11.77 23.29
C TRP A 13 -10.86 12.67 24.52
N HIS A 14 -10.57 12.16 25.72
CA HIS A 14 -9.90 13.01 26.71
C HIS A 14 -8.59 13.46 26.05
N VAL A 15 -8.63 14.60 25.35
CA VAL A 15 -7.54 15.16 24.54
C VAL A 15 -6.39 15.44 25.49
N ASP A 16 -5.62 14.39 25.71
CA ASP A 16 -4.55 14.38 26.67
C ASP A 16 -3.48 15.28 26.06
N GLY A 17 -3.17 16.41 26.69
CA GLY A 17 -2.12 17.33 26.20
C GLY A 17 -0.75 16.64 26.01
N ARG A 18 -0.61 15.41 26.52
CA ARG A 18 0.49 14.47 26.25
C ARG A 18 0.58 14.03 24.78
N ILE A 19 -0.50 14.02 23.99
CA ILE A 19 -0.50 13.66 22.56
C ILE A 19 0.43 14.58 21.78
N PHE A 20 0.16 15.88 21.79
CA PHE A 20 0.97 16.87 21.05
C PHE A 20 2.44 16.85 21.48
N ARG A 21 2.68 16.69 22.78
CA ARG A 21 4.04 16.57 23.32
C ARG A 21 4.75 15.32 22.83
N THR A 22 4.04 14.20 22.76
CA THR A 22 4.57 12.93 22.26
C THR A 22 4.83 13.01 20.75
N LEU A 23 3.90 13.55 19.96
CA LEU A 23 4.06 13.75 18.51
C LEU A 23 5.28 14.63 18.20
N ARG A 24 5.43 15.76 18.89
CA ARG A 24 6.58 16.65 18.73
C ARG A 24 7.90 15.93 19.03
N ASP A 25 7.94 15.14 20.10
CA ASP A 25 9.16 14.43 20.49
C ASP A 25 9.41 13.18 19.60
N ILE A 26 8.38 12.63 18.95
CA ILE A 26 8.49 11.59 17.91
C ILE A 26 9.16 12.17 16.65
N CYS A 27 8.97 13.45 16.31
CA CYS A 27 9.68 14.07 15.18
C CYS A 27 11.20 14.04 15.33
N ILE A 28 11.72 13.92 16.55
CA ILE A 28 13.16 13.89 16.83
C ILE A 28 13.63 12.44 16.96
N PRO A 29 14.58 11.98 16.11
CA PRO A 29 14.93 10.57 16.04
C PRO A 29 15.39 10.02 17.39
N GLY A 30 14.71 8.94 17.81
CA GLY A 30 14.96 8.20 19.05
C GLY A 30 14.57 8.92 20.35
N ARG A 31 14.19 10.21 20.32
CA ARG A 31 13.98 10.99 21.56
C ARG A 31 12.82 10.47 22.39
N ALA A 32 11.67 10.23 21.77
CA ALA A 32 10.50 9.69 22.47
C ALA A 32 10.80 8.33 23.11
N ALA A 33 11.44 7.42 22.37
CA ALA A 33 11.84 6.10 22.87
C ALA A 33 12.84 6.20 24.04
N ILE A 34 13.92 6.99 23.89
CA ILE A 34 14.94 7.16 24.93
C ILE A 34 14.32 7.76 26.21
N ASN A 35 13.49 8.79 26.09
CA ASN A 35 12.86 9.41 27.25
C ASN A 35 11.84 8.48 27.93
N TYR A 36 11.07 7.71 27.15
CA TYR A 36 10.14 6.73 27.70
C TYR A 36 10.87 5.60 28.45
N LEU A 37 11.95 5.07 27.86
CA LEU A 37 12.75 3.99 28.41
C LEU A 37 13.56 4.43 29.64
N SER A 38 14.01 5.69 29.70
CA SER A 38 14.65 6.28 30.88
C SER A 38 13.71 6.63 32.03
N GLY A 39 12.45 6.17 31.99
CA GLY A 39 11.51 6.28 33.12
C GLY A 39 10.63 7.52 33.11
N LYS A 40 10.73 8.42 32.12
CA LYS A 40 9.85 9.61 32.00
C LYS A 40 8.46 9.27 31.45
N ARG A 41 7.90 8.12 31.84
CA ARG A 41 6.72 7.47 31.26
C ARG A 41 5.43 8.28 31.43
N VAL A 42 5.29 9.05 32.51
CA VAL A 42 4.07 9.85 32.80
C VAL A 42 3.88 10.98 31.78
N ARG A 43 4.97 11.51 31.22
CA ARG A 43 4.97 12.65 30.29
C ARG A 43 4.54 12.29 28.87
N TYR A 44 4.71 11.02 28.49
CA TYR A 44 4.44 10.49 27.15
C TYR A 44 3.25 9.55 27.18
N LEU A 45 2.59 9.41 26.03
CA LEU A 45 1.60 8.36 25.88
C LEU A 45 2.28 6.99 25.81
N PRO A 46 1.62 5.95 26.34
CA PRO A 46 2.04 4.58 26.11
C PRO A 46 2.28 4.33 24.60
N PRO A 47 3.40 3.71 24.21
CA PRO A 47 3.78 3.55 22.80
C PRO A 47 2.72 2.83 21.97
N LEU A 48 2.04 1.84 22.57
CA LEU A 48 0.93 1.14 21.94
C LEU A 48 -0.25 2.07 21.66
N ARG A 49 -0.58 2.95 22.60
CA ARG A 49 -1.70 3.89 22.47
C ARG A 49 -1.45 4.89 21.35
N ILE A 50 -0.28 5.51 21.28
CA ILE A 50 0.03 6.48 20.20
C ILE A 50 0.08 5.81 18.82
N PHE A 51 0.60 4.59 18.74
CA PHE A 51 0.61 3.80 17.52
C PHE A 51 -0.82 3.49 17.03
N LEU A 52 -1.71 3.04 17.93
CA LEU A 52 -3.10 2.75 17.58
C LEU A 52 -3.85 4.01 17.13
N ILE A 53 -3.70 5.13 17.85
CA ILE A 53 -4.31 6.41 17.48
C ILE A 53 -3.86 6.83 16.08
N LEU A 54 -2.55 6.79 15.79
CA LEU A 54 -2.02 7.16 14.48
C LEU A 54 -2.43 6.16 13.39
N SER A 55 -2.55 4.87 13.70
CA SER A 55 -3.01 3.86 12.74
C SER A 55 -4.47 4.09 12.33
N ILE A 56 -5.35 4.34 13.31
CA ILE A 56 -6.76 4.66 13.04
C ILE A 56 -6.88 5.98 12.27
N PHE A 57 -6.13 7.00 12.69
CA PHE A 57 -6.14 8.31 12.05
C PHE A 57 -5.62 8.27 10.60
N THR A 58 -4.51 7.57 10.35
CA THR A 58 -3.98 7.39 8.98
C THR A 58 -4.91 6.59 8.10
N PHE A 59 -5.55 5.55 8.62
CA PHE A 59 -6.55 4.79 7.89
C PHE A 59 -7.75 5.66 7.50
N PHE A 60 -8.26 6.46 8.44
CA PHE A 60 -9.34 7.41 8.17
C PHE A 60 -8.93 8.44 7.09
N LEU A 61 -7.73 9.01 7.20
CA LEU A 61 -7.20 9.94 6.20
C LEU A 61 -7.00 9.27 4.83
N ALA A 62 -6.57 8.01 4.80
CA ALA A 62 -6.40 7.27 3.55
C ALA A 62 -7.75 7.04 2.86
N HIS A 63 -8.78 6.69 3.64
CA HIS A 63 -10.14 6.56 3.14
C HIS A 63 -10.70 7.89 2.63
N LEU A 64 -10.36 9.02 3.27
CA LEU A 64 -10.76 10.35 2.80
C LEU A 64 -9.98 10.81 1.56
N ALA A 65 -8.71 10.44 1.45
CA ALA A 65 -7.85 10.78 0.31
C ALA A 65 -8.19 9.98 -0.95
N MET A 66 -8.81 8.82 -0.79
CA MET A 66 -9.25 7.93 -1.86
C MET A 66 -10.76 7.78 -1.82
N PRO A 67 -11.54 8.76 -2.31
CA PRO A 67 -12.98 8.59 -2.43
C PRO A 67 -13.28 7.38 -3.34
N GLU A 68 -14.29 6.59 -2.97
CA GLU A 68 -14.77 5.46 -3.76
C GLU A 68 -14.99 5.92 -5.21
N GLY A 69 -14.17 5.41 -6.13
CA GLY A 69 -14.12 5.88 -7.53
C GLY A 69 -12.76 6.43 -7.98
N THR A 70 -11.78 6.61 -7.09
CA THR A 70 -10.37 6.78 -7.51
C THR A 70 -9.78 5.42 -7.86
N GLU A 71 -10.22 4.91 -9.01
CA GLU A 71 -9.49 3.91 -9.78
C GLU A 71 -8.01 4.29 -9.78
N PHE A 72 -7.15 3.39 -9.31
CA PHE A 72 -5.74 3.42 -9.69
C PHE A 72 -5.72 3.12 -11.20
N ARG A 73 -5.98 4.15 -12.03
CA ARG A 73 -5.97 4.08 -13.50
C ARG A 73 -4.54 3.86 -13.98
N ILE A 74 -4.02 2.66 -13.77
CA ILE A 74 -3.17 2.03 -14.78
C ILE A 74 -4.16 1.49 -15.81
N ARG A 75 -4.61 2.38 -16.71
CA ARG A 75 -5.32 2.15 -17.99
C ARG A 75 -6.36 3.26 -18.15
N ASP A 76 -5.94 4.42 -18.65
CA ASP A 76 -6.91 5.34 -19.23
C ASP A 76 -7.24 4.85 -20.65
N ASP A 77 -8.09 3.81 -20.73
CA ASP A 77 -8.70 3.32 -21.97
C ASP A 77 -9.82 4.27 -22.46
N SER A 78 -10.08 5.37 -21.75
CA SER A 78 -11.28 6.20 -21.93
C SER A 78 -11.17 7.34 -22.94
N THR A 79 -9.96 7.70 -23.39
CA THR A 79 -9.74 8.86 -24.26
C THR A 79 -10.48 8.73 -25.61
N PHE A 80 -10.64 7.51 -26.13
CA PHE A 80 -11.22 7.27 -27.46
C PHE A 80 -12.64 6.66 -27.44
N ASN A 81 -13.18 6.31 -26.26
CA ASN A 81 -14.45 5.58 -26.12
C ASN A 81 -15.68 6.37 -26.59
N SER A 82 -15.60 7.71 -26.62
CA SER A 82 -16.68 8.58 -27.09
C SER A 82 -16.72 8.74 -28.62
N VAL A 83 -15.69 8.29 -29.33
CA VAL A 83 -15.51 8.55 -30.77
C VAL A 83 -16.12 7.42 -31.59
N LYS A 84 -17.02 7.75 -32.53
CA LYS A 84 -17.79 6.75 -33.30
C LYS A 84 -17.22 6.44 -34.68
N THR A 85 -16.20 7.19 -35.12
CA THR A 85 -15.63 7.03 -36.47
C THR A 85 -14.10 6.90 -36.42
N VAL A 86 -13.55 6.04 -37.29
CA VAL A 86 -12.10 5.78 -37.38
C VAL A 86 -11.30 7.06 -37.69
N ALA A 87 -11.84 7.94 -38.54
CA ALA A 87 -11.21 9.20 -38.90
C ALA A 87 -11.07 10.17 -37.71
N GLU A 88 -12.07 10.22 -36.82
CA GLU A 88 -12.01 11.05 -35.61
C GLU A 88 -11.02 10.48 -34.57
N VAL A 89 -10.90 9.15 -34.47
CA VAL A 89 -9.91 8.50 -33.58
C VAL A 89 -8.49 8.83 -34.02
N GLN A 90 -8.22 8.79 -35.33
CA GLN A 90 -6.91 9.13 -35.89
C GLN A 90 -6.56 10.61 -35.71
N LYS A 91 -7.56 11.50 -35.85
CA LYS A 91 -7.37 12.94 -35.60
C LYS A 91 -7.03 13.21 -34.14
N MET A 92 -7.82 12.66 -33.21
CA MET A 92 -7.60 12.82 -31.77
C MET A 92 -6.28 12.19 -31.30
N ARG A 93 -5.87 11.06 -31.89
CA ARG A 93 -4.54 10.46 -31.65
C ARG A 93 -3.42 11.43 -32.01
N THR A 94 -3.51 12.04 -33.19
CA THR A 94 -2.47 12.94 -33.70
C THR A 94 -2.39 14.22 -32.86
N ASP A 95 -3.53 14.77 -32.46
CA ASP A 95 -3.61 15.94 -31.59
C ASP A 95 -3.04 15.65 -30.19
N THR A 96 -3.31 14.45 -29.65
CA THR A 96 -2.79 14.04 -28.33
C THR A 96 -1.28 13.80 -28.37
N ILE A 97 -0.75 13.20 -29.44
CA ILE A 97 0.70 13.02 -29.62
C ILE A 97 1.41 14.37 -29.82
N ALA A 98 0.78 15.31 -30.53
CA ALA A 98 1.31 16.67 -30.67
C ALA A 98 1.36 17.42 -29.32
N ALA A 99 0.35 17.26 -28.47
CA ALA A 99 0.33 17.82 -27.11
C ALA A 99 1.41 17.23 -26.19
N LEU A 100 1.87 15.99 -26.46
CA LEU A 100 2.94 15.34 -25.70
C LEU A 100 4.35 15.79 -26.12
N ALA A 101 4.48 16.72 -27.08
CA ALA A 101 5.78 17.22 -27.54
C ALA A 101 6.58 17.95 -26.44
N GLU A 102 5.90 18.48 -25.43
CA GLU A 102 6.49 19.20 -24.30
C GLU A 102 6.97 18.28 -23.16
N VAL A 103 6.69 16.97 -23.23
CA VAL A 103 7.09 16.01 -22.19
C VAL A 103 8.58 15.63 -22.37
N PRO A 104 9.42 15.70 -21.32
CA PRO A 104 10.81 15.21 -21.37
C PRO A 104 10.91 13.68 -21.43
N GLU A 105 11.92 13.15 -22.14
CA GLU A 105 12.23 11.71 -22.12
C GLU A 105 12.76 11.26 -20.73
N PRO A 106 12.50 10.01 -20.29
CA PRO A 106 11.88 8.88 -21.02
C PRO A 106 10.34 8.83 -20.94
N GLY A 107 9.70 9.83 -20.33
CA GLY A 107 8.24 9.82 -20.11
C GLY A 107 7.42 10.02 -21.39
N ARG A 108 8.01 10.69 -22.38
CA ARG A 108 7.36 11.00 -23.68
C ARG A 108 7.17 9.75 -24.53
N SER A 109 8.20 8.94 -24.74
CA SER A 109 8.09 7.67 -25.48
C SER A 109 7.01 6.74 -24.89
N ILE A 110 7.04 6.51 -23.58
CA ILE A 110 6.05 5.68 -22.87
C ILE A 110 4.62 6.22 -23.03
N SER A 111 4.45 7.54 -23.08
CA SER A 111 3.13 8.18 -23.23
C SER A 111 2.62 8.09 -24.67
N ILE A 112 3.50 8.25 -25.66
CA ILE A 112 3.17 8.10 -27.09
C ILE A 112 2.76 6.66 -27.39
N ASP A 113 3.47 5.67 -26.86
CA ASP A 113 3.17 4.25 -27.04
C ASP A 113 1.77 3.91 -26.51
N LYS A 114 1.41 4.45 -25.33
CA LYS A 114 0.08 4.28 -24.74
C LYS A 114 -1.04 4.92 -25.55
N VAL A 115 -0.82 6.12 -26.10
CA VAL A 115 -1.81 6.82 -26.94
C VAL A 115 -2.02 6.07 -28.26
N ASN A 116 -0.95 5.55 -28.85
CA ASN A 116 -1.02 4.72 -30.05
C ASN A 116 -1.79 3.41 -29.80
N GLU A 117 -1.53 2.75 -28.66
CA GLU A 117 -2.22 1.52 -28.28
C GLU A 117 -3.72 1.75 -28.07
N ALA A 118 -4.10 2.79 -27.33
CA ALA A 118 -5.50 3.13 -27.08
C ALA A 118 -6.27 3.51 -28.37
N ALA A 119 -5.63 4.27 -29.27
CA ALA A 119 -6.22 4.61 -30.56
C ALA A 119 -6.41 3.38 -31.45
N ASN A 120 -5.43 2.48 -31.50
CA ASN A 120 -5.50 1.26 -32.29
C ASN A 120 -6.59 0.30 -31.76
N MET A 121 -6.79 0.22 -30.44
CA MET A 121 -7.87 -0.57 -29.84
C MET A 121 -9.25 -0.05 -30.26
N ARG A 122 -9.46 1.27 -30.26
CA ARG A 122 -10.73 1.87 -30.68
C ARG A 122 -10.99 1.69 -32.18
N ILE A 123 -9.96 1.84 -33.01
CA ILE A 123 -10.08 1.60 -34.47
C ILE A 123 -10.47 0.13 -34.73
N ALA A 124 -9.85 -0.82 -34.03
CA ALA A 124 -10.19 -2.24 -34.14
C ALA A 124 -11.62 -2.56 -33.68
N GLU A 125 -12.12 -1.89 -32.63
CA GLU A 125 -13.51 -2.00 -32.16
C GLU A 125 -14.51 -1.50 -33.22
N LEU A 126 -14.20 -0.35 -33.84
CA LEU A 126 -15.03 0.28 -34.88
C LEU A 126 -14.99 -0.50 -36.22
N GLU A 127 -13.89 -1.21 -36.51
CA GLU A 127 -13.71 -1.94 -37.77
C GLU A 127 -14.17 -3.41 -37.73
N HIS A 128 -14.71 -3.90 -36.59
CA HIS A 128 -15.17 -5.29 -36.42
C HIS A 128 -14.14 -6.36 -36.85
N ARG A 129 -12.86 -6.02 -36.85
CA ARG A 129 -11.76 -6.93 -37.14
C ARG A 129 -11.03 -7.16 -35.83
N ALA A 130 -11.11 -8.39 -35.31
CA ALA A 130 -10.34 -8.80 -34.14
C ALA A 130 -8.86 -8.45 -34.37
N PRO A 131 -8.22 -7.65 -33.48
CA PRO A 131 -6.86 -7.20 -33.71
C PRO A 131 -5.90 -8.36 -33.49
N SER A 132 -5.12 -8.69 -34.51
CA SER A 132 -3.93 -9.51 -34.39
C SER A 132 -2.87 -8.72 -33.62
N GLY A 133 -2.52 -9.16 -32.40
CA GLY A 133 -1.25 -8.84 -31.75
C GLY A 133 -1.18 -7.50 -31.00
N SER A 134 -1.78 -7.45 -29.81
CA SER A 134 -1.34 -6.59 -28.69
C SER A 134 -2.05 -7.05 -27.40
N ALA A 135 -1.72 -6.48 -26.24
CA ALA A 135 -2.12 -6.83 -24.86
C ALA A 135 -3.61 -7.23 -24.63
N ASN A 136 -4.52 -6.92 -25.55
CA ASN A 136 -5.89 -7.43 -25.57
C ASN A 136 -5.98 -8.95 -25.84
N ASP A 137 -5.09 -9.52 -26.66
CA ASP A 137 -5.04 -10.99 -26.90
C ASP A 137 -4.68 -11.74 -25.61
N LEU A 138 -3.79 -11.18 -24.80
CA LEU A 138 -3.45 -11.71 -23.47
C LEU A 138 -4.65 -11.64 -22.52
N ASN A 139 -5.39 -10.52 -22.48
CA ASN A 139 -6.50 -10.36 -21.55
C ASN A 139 -7.74 -11.19 -21.95
N VAL A 140 -8.03 -11.31 -23.25
CA VAL A 140 -9.10 -12.16 -23.80
C VAL A 140 -8.75 -13.64 -23.65
N SER A 141 -7.49 -14.02 -23.91
CA SER A 141 -6.98 -15.39 -23.68
C SER A 141 -7.01 -15.74 -22.20
N VAL A 142 -6.57 -14.84 -21.31
CA VAL A 142 -6.65 -15.04 -19.85
C VAL A 142 -8.10 -15.22 -19.41
N LYS A 143 -9.03 -14.38 -19.88
CA LYS A 143 -10.47 -14.52 -19.54
C LYS A 143 -11.04 -15.87 -19.97
N THR A 144 -10.85 -16.25 -21.23
CA THR A 144 -11.37 -17.53 -21.75
C THR A 144 -10.69 -18.73 -21.11
N ASN A 145 -9.40 -18.64 -20.77
CA ASN A 145 -8.69 -19.72 -20.09
C ASN A 145 -9.14 -19.85 -18.62
N VAL A 146 -9.37 -18.74 -17.91
CA VAL A 146 -9.81 -18.75 -16.51
C VAL A 146 -11.24 -19.27 -16.36
N GLU A 147 -12.16 -18.89 -17.26
CA GLU A 147 -13.53 -19.43 -17.27
C GLU A 147 -13.52 -20.95 -17.53
N LYS A 148 -12.73 -21.41 -18.51
CA LYS A 148 -12.55 -22.85 -18.76
C LYS A 148 -11.94 -23.58 -17.57
N GLU A 149 -10.94 -23.02 -16.92
CA GLU A 149 -10.33 -23.61 -15.73
C GLU A 149 -11.26 -23.62 -14.52
N LEU A 150 -12.12 -22.61 -14.37
CA LEU A 150 -13.16 -22.55 -13.33
C LEU A 150 -14.19 -23.67 -13.51
N ASP A 151 -14.64 -23.89 -14.75
CA ASP A 151 -15.59 -24.96 -15.05
C ASP A 151 -14.96 -26.35 -14.88
N LYS A 152 -13.71 -26.54 -15.30
CA LYS A 152 -12.95 -27.77 -15.00
C LYS A 152 -12.77 -28.00 -13.50
N ALA A 153 -12.47 -26.95 -12.73
CA ALA A 153 -12.29 -27.05 -11.28
C ALA A 153 -13.60 -27.41 -10.57
N ARG A 154 -14.76 -26.96 -11.08
CA ARG A 154 -16.09 -27.38 -10.59
C ARG A 154 -16.41 -28.82 -10.95
N ALA A 155 -16.09 -29.23 -12.17
CA ALA A 155 -16.37 -30.57 -12.68
C ALA A 155 -15.46 -31.65 -12.06
N ASN A 156 -14.22 -31.32 -11.72
CA ASN A 156 -13.26 -32.23 -11.10
C ASN A 156 -12.70 -31.63 -9.80
N PRO A 157 -13.36 -31.91 -8.65
CA PRO A 157 -12.91 -31.46 -7.35
C PRO A 157 -11.51 -31.98 -7.01
N TYR A 158 -10.69 -31.13 -6.41
CA TYR A 158 -9.38 -31.53 -5.91
C TYR A 158 -9.52 -32.61 -4.82
N HIS A 159 -8.79 -33.70 -4.99
CA HIS A 159 -8.69 -34.77 -4.02
C HIS A 159 -7.24 -35.24 -3.95
N SER A 160 -6.70 -35.43 -2.74
CA SER A 160 -5.35 -35.94 -2.55
C SER A 160 -5.39 -37.29 -1.85
N ALA A 161 -4.60 -38.25 -2.35
CA ALA A 161 -4.59 -39.61 -1.83
C ALA A 161 -4.03 -39.73 -0.39
N SER A 162 -3.41 -38.66 0.14
CA SER A 162 -2.58 -38.70 1.34
C SER A 162 -2.90 -37.62 2.38
N MET A 163 -3.86 -36.71 2.12
CA MET A 163 -4.27 -35.71 3.11
C MET A 163 -5.72 -35.94 3.58
N PRO A 164 -6.09 -35.41 4.77
CA PRO A 164 -7.46 -35.51 5.26
C PRO A 164 -8.47 -34.67 4.45
N ASP A 165 -9.75 -35.04 4.48
CA ASP A 165 -10.83 -34.39 3.71
C ASP A 165 -10.95 -32.86 3.93
N TRP A 166 -10.66 -32.38 5.14
CA TRP A 166 -10.70 -30.93 5.43
C TRP A 166 -9.65 -30.15 4.65
N TYR A 167 -8.51 -30.77 4.35
CA TYR A 167 -7.45 -30.19 3.54
C TYR A 167 -7.89 -30.10 2.09
N ASP A 168 -8.42 -31.19 1.53
CA ASP A 168 -8.92 -31.22 0.15
C ASP A 168 -10.05 -30.22 -0.05
N ALA A 169 -11.00 -30.15 0.89
CA ALA A 169 -12.07 -29.16 0.88
C ALA A 169 -11.53 -27.72 0.97
N MET A 170 -10.51 -27.49 1.80
CA MET A 170 -9.85 -26.18 1.91
C MET A 170 -9.17 -25.79 0.60
N ILE A 171 -8.40 -26.69 -0.02
CA ILE A 171 -7.70 -26.45 -1.30
C ILE A 171 -8.70 -26.25 -2.44
N GLN A 172 -9.75 -27.05 -2.51
CA GLN A 172 -10.80 -26.90 -3.53
C GLN A 172 -11.51 -25.55 -3.39
N LYS A 173 -11.84 -25.15 -2.16
CA LYS A 173 -12.46 -23.86 -1.87
C LYS A 173 -11.52 -22.69 -2.22
N LEU A 174 -10.24 -22.81 -1.90
CA LEU A 174 -9.20 -21.86 -2.29
C LEU A 174 -9.09 -21.76 -3.82
N ARG A 175 -8.98 -22.89 -4.53
CA ARG A 175 -8.88 -22.95 -5.99
C ARG A 175 -10.08 -22.28 -6.69
N LEU A 176 -11.31 -22.59 -6.28
CA LEU A 176 -12.51 -22.02 -6.87
C LEU A 176 -12.63 -20.52 -6.63
N ARG A 177 -12.35 -20.07 -5.40
CA ARG A 177 -12.31 -18.64 -5.07
C ARG A 177 -11.24 -17.92 -5.86
N MET A 178 -10.09 -18.56 -6.05
CA MET A 178 -8.99 -17.97 -6.78
C MET A 178 -9.37 -17.73 -8.25
N LEU A 179 -9.87 -18.77 -8.92
CA LEU A 179 -10.29 -18.68 -10.32
C LEU A 179 -11.46 -17.70 -10.49
N ALA A 180 -12.42 -17.69 -9.57
CA ALA A 180 -13.54 -16.75 -9.59
C ALA A 180 -13.09 -15.30 -9.42
N ASN A 181 -12.14 -15.03 -8.53
CA ASN A 181 -11.64 -13.69 -8.32
C ASN A 181 -10.72 -13.24 -9.48
N ILE A 182 -9.88 -14.10 -10.09
CA ILE A 182 -9.16 -13.75 -11.34
C ILE A 182 -10.18 -13.42 -12.45
N ALA A 183 -11.27 -14.18 -12.56
CA ALA A 183 -12.31 -13.91 -13.54
C ALA A 183 -12.98 -12.54 -13.30
N LYS A 184 -13.20 -12.14 -12.04
CA LYS A 184 -13.69 -10.78 -11.69
C LYS A 184 -12.69 -9.69 -12.09
N LEU A 185 -11.39 -9.89 -11.85
CA LEU A 185 -10.35 -8.94 -12.26
C LEU A 185 -10.27 -8.77 -13.78
N SER A 186 -10.38 -9.88 -14.52
CA SER A 186 -10.40 -9.84 -15.99
C SER A 186 -11.62 -9.11 -16.56
N LYS A 187 -12.68 -8.94 -15.77
CA LYS A 187 -13.90 -8.21 -16.16
C LYS A 187 -13.81 -6.70 -15.94
N GLY A 188 -12.66 -6.17 -15.50
CA GLY A 188 -12.47 -4.73 -15.27
C GLY A 188 -13.25 -4.18 -14.08
N GLN A 189 -13.68 -5.04 -13.15
CA GLN A 189 -14.19 -4.59 -11.86
C GLN A 189 -12.98 -4.31 -10.96
N ASP A 190 -12.53 -3.05 -10.96
CA ASP A 190 -11.37 -2.53 -10.22
C ASP A 190 -11.57 -2.50 -8.69
N GLU A 191 -12.16 -3.54 -8.10
CA GLU A 191 -12.41 -3.65 -6.66
C GLU A 191 -11.14 -3.96 -5.84
N LEU A 192 -9.98 -4.17 -6.46
CA LEU A 192 -8.75 -4.49 -5.72
C LEU A 192 -8.26 -3.34 -4.84
N GLY A 193 -8.33 -2.10 -5.34
CA GLY A 193 -7.82 -0.92 -4.63
C GLY A 193 -8.39 -0.79 -3.21
N PRO A 194 -9.73 -0.75 -3.06
CA PRO A 194 -10.38 -0.69 -1.75
C PRO A 194 -10.07 -1.90 -0.85
N LEU A 195 -9.98 -3.10 -1.43
CA LEU A 195 -9.73 -4.33 -0.68
C LEU A 195 -8.32 -4.35 -0.06
N TRP A 196 -7.29 -3.87 -0.77
CA TRP A 196 -5.91 -3.81 -0.26
C TRP A 196 -5.75 -2.86 0.93
N LEU A 197 -6.40 -1.69 0.91
CA LEU A 197 -6.34 -0.71 2.01
C LEU A 197 -6.91 -1.27 3.31
N SER A 198 -7.93 -2.13 3.24
CA SER A 198 -8.56 -2.74 4.41
C SER A 198 -7.62 -3.65 5.22
N SER A 199 -6.57 -4.20 4.60
CA SER A 199 -5.63 -5.12 5.25
C SER A 199 -4.40 -4.42 5.84
N VAL A 200 -4.17 -3.15 5.50
CA VAL A 200 -3.00 -2.38 5.96
C VAL A 200 -2.95 -2.26 7.49
N PRO A 201 -4.04 -1.88 8.22
CA PRO A 201 -3.99 -1.77 9.67
C PRO A 201 -3.65 -3.09 10.37
N THR A 202 -4.21 -4.20 9.86
CA THR A 202 -3.91 -5.54 10.38
C THR A 202 -2.45 -5.90 10.14
N ALA A 203 -1.93 -5.67 8.93
CA ALA A 203 -0.53 -5.91 8.61
C ALA A 203 0.40 -5.11 9.53
N LEU A 204 0.13 -3.82 9.74
CA LEU A 204 0.91 -2.96 10.63
C LEU A 204 0.93 -3.48 12.08
N PHE A 205 -0.20 -3.98 12.58
CA PHE A 205 -0.28 -4.52 13.93
C PHE A 205 0.62 -5.75 14.12
N PHE A 206 0.65 -6.67 13.14
CA PHE A 206 1.54 -7.84 13.18
C PHE A 206 3.01 -7.50 12.88
N MET A 207 3.28 -6.47 12.07
CA MET A 207 4.64 -6.03 11.77
C MET A 207 5.39 -5.59 13.01
N VAL A 208 4.73 -4.89 13.93
CA VAL A 208 5.41 -4.26 15.07
C VAL A 208 6.05 -5.29 16.02
N PRO A 209 5.35 -6.34 16.50
CA PRO A 209 5.96 -7.38 17.33
C PRO A 209 7.07 -8.14 16.60
N ILE A 210 6.89 -8.45 15.31
CA ILE A 210 7.89 -9.17 14.53
C ILE A 210 9.13 -8.30 14.33
N PHE A 211 8.97 -7.01 14.03
CA PHE A 211 10.08 -6.07 13.92
C PHE A 211 10.81 -5.89 15.25
N ALA A 212 10.08 -5.84 16.38
CA ALA A 212 10.68 -5.83 17.71
C ALA A 212 11.50 -7.10 17.99
N LEU A 213 11.03 -8.26 17.51
CA LEU A 213 11.75 -9.52 17.61
C LEU A 213 13.02 -9.51 16.73
N LEU A 214 12.95 -8.98 15.51
CA LEU A 214 14.13 -8.78 14.65
C LEU A 214 15.16 -7.86 15.33
N LEU A 215 14.72 -6.75 15.92
CA LEU A 215 15.59 -5.87 16.71
C LEU A 215 16.25 -6.65 17.85
N ARG A 216 15.49 -7.45 18.60
CA ARG A 216 16.02 -8.29 19.69
C ARG A 216 17.10 -9.25 19.20
N VAL A 217 16.91 -9.89 18.04
CA VAL A 217 17.92 -10.82 17.47
C VAL A 217 19.20 -10.08 17.07
N PHE A 218 19.09 -8.96 16.36
CA PHE A 218 20.27 -8.19 15.89
C PHE A 218 21.00 -7.43 17.01
N TYR A 219 20.26 -7.06 18.06
CA TYR A 219 20.76 -6.39 19.25
C TYR A 219 20.72 -7.31 20.48
N TRP A 220 20.92 -8.62 20.29
CA TRP A 220 20.89 -9.60 21.39
C TRP A 220 21.93 -9.35 22.50
N ARG A 221 23.02 -8.65 22.19
CA ARG A 221 24.05 -8.22 23.14
C ARG A 221 23.76 -6.88 23.82
N SER A 222 22.64 -6.24 23.50
CA SER A 222 22.22 -5.02 24.18
C SER A 222 21.59 -5.36 25.53
N SER A 223 21.66 -4.44 26.49
CA SER A 223 20.99 -4.58 27.78
C SER A 223 19.46 -4.45 27.69
N PHE A 224 18.92 -4.25 26.49
CA PHE A 224 17.50 -4.02 26.27
C PHE A 224 16.74 -5.35 26.31
N THR A 225 15.64 -5.36 27.06
CA THR A 225 14.66 -6.44 27.07
C THR A 225 13.77 -6.40 25.83
N TYR A 226 13.04 -7.49 25.56
CA TYR A 226 12.09 -7.54 24.44
C TYR A 226 11.06 -6.40 24.47
N LEU A 227 10.54 -6.07 25.66
CA LEU A 227 9.56 -5.00 25.82
C LEU A 227 10.18 -3.64 25.46
N GLU A 228 11.47 -3.44 25.71
CA GLU A 228 12.13 -2.19 25.35
C GLU A 228 12.38 -2.11 23.84
N HIS A 229 12.75 -3.22 23.18
CA HIS A 229 12.76 -3.29 21.71
C HIS A 229 11.37 -3.06 21.10
N LEU A 230 10.30 -3.53 21.77
CA LEU A 230 8.92 -3.29 21.35
C LEU A 230 8.54 -1.81 21.46
N VAL A 231 8.98 -1.11 22.51
CA VAL A 231 8.82 0.36 22.64
C VAL A 231 9.50 1.08 21.47
N VAL A 232 10.73 0.67 21.12
CA VAL A 232 11.47 1.24 19.98
C VAL A 232 10.70 1.00 18.68
N ALA A 233 10.27 -0.23 18.43
CA ALA A 233 9.48 -0.60 17.26
C ALA A 233 8.19 0.24 17.13
N LEU A 234 7.45 0.39 18.23
CA LEU A 234 6.21 1.16 18.29
C LEU A 234 6.41 2.64 17.96
N TYR A 235 7.41 3.30 18.56
CA TYR A 235 7.69 4.71 18.26
C TYR A 235 8.24 4.92 16.84
N SER A 236 9.03 3.99 16.32
CA SER A 236 9.49 4.04 14.93
C SER A 236 8.32 3.93 13.95
N HIS A 237 7.40 2.98 14.15
CA HIS A 237 6.21 2.86 13.30
C HIS A 237 5.24 4.03 13.49
N ALA A 238 5.09 4.55 14.70
CA ALA A 238 4.33 5.77 14.96
C ALA A 238 4.87 6.97 14.17
N HIS A 239 6.20 7.13 14.07
CA HIS A 239 6.78 8.18 13.23
C HIS A 239 6.44 8.00 11.75
N LEU A 240 6.54 6.77 11.23
CA LEU A 240 6.18 6.47 9.84
C LEU A 240 4.71 6.77 9.55
N LEU A 241 3.81 6.39 10.47
CA LEU A 241 2.38 6.69 10.38
C LEU A 241 2.10 8.20 10.44
N MET A 242 2.84 8.93 11.26
CA MET A 242 2.72 10.37 11.31
C MET A 242 3.16 11.03 9.98
N LEU A 243 4.24 10.56 9.36
CA LEU A 243 4.67 11.03 8.03
C LEU A 243 3.64 10.68 6.95
N SER A 244 3.09 9.47 6.96
CA SER A 244 2.03 9.10 6.02
C SER A 244 0.76 9.94 6.24
N ALA A 245 0.40 10.26 7.49
CA ALA A 245 -0.73 11.15 7.78
C ALA A 245 -0.53 12.54 7.15
N VAL A 246 0.67 13.11 7.24
CA VAL A 246 0.98 14.41 6.63
C VAL A 246 0.85 14.35 5.10
N LEU A 247 1.36 13.29 4.47
CA LEU A 247 1.20 13.08 3.02
C LEU A 247 -0.27 12.92 2.62
N LEU A 248 -1.06 12.17 3.40
CA LEU A 248 -2.48 11.96 3.14
C LEU A 248 -3.31 13.24 3.32
N ILE A 249 -3.00 14.06 4.32
CA ILE A 249 -3.60 15.40 4.46
C ILE A 249 -3.29 16.24 3.22
N GLY A 250 -2.03 16.24 2.76
CA GLY A 250 -1.64 16.87 1.50
C GLY A 250 -2.45 16.35 0.31
N ALA A 251 -2.63 15.03 0.21
CA ALA A 251 -3.42 14.40 -0.85
C ALA A 251 -4.90 14.83 -0.81
N THR A 252 -5.53 14.84 0.36
CA THR A 252 -6.93 15.32 0.52
C THR A 252 -7.06 16.79 0.12
N PHE A 253 -6.08 17.63 0.45
CA PHE A 253 -6.08 19.04 0.09
C PHE A 253 -5.92 19.26 -1.43
N VAL A 254 -5.02 18.51 -2.07
CA VAL A 254 -4.88 18.52 -3.53
C VAL A 254 -6.17 18.05 -4.21
N HIS A 255 -6.79 16.98 -3.71
CA HIS A 255 -8.04 16.47 -4.24
C HIS A 255 -9.16 17.52 -4.14
N PHE A 256 -9.28 18.20 -2.99
CA PHE A 256 -10.29 19.24 -2.79
C PHE A 256 -10.08 20.46 -3.69
N THR A 257 -8.83 20.83 -3.96
CA THR A 257 -8.50 22.01 -4.80
C THR A 257 -8.51 21.71 -6.31
N GLY A 258 -8.32 20.46 -6.72
CA GLY A 258 -8.25 20.07 -8.14
C GLY A 258 -7.03 20.61 -8.90
N SER A 259 -6.04 21.18 -8.20
CA SER A 259 -4.89 21.82 -8.84
C SER A 259 -3.84 20.82 -9.31
N THR A 260 -3.58 20.79 -10.61
CA THR A 260 -2.54 19.95 -11.23
C THR A 260 -1.13 20.32 -10.78
N LEU A 261 -0.88 21.60 -10.47
CA LEU A 261 0.39 22.06 -9.91
C LEU A 261 0.61 21.51 -8.50
N LEU A 262 -0.40 21.59 -7.63
CA LEU A 262 -0.30 21.06 -6.27
C LEU A 262 -0.14 19.53 -6.27
N GLN A 263 -0.77 18.83 -7.22
CA GLN A 263 -0.56 17.39 -7.41
C GLN A 263 0.89 17.05 -7.77
N LYS A 264 1.51 17.78 -8.71
CA LYS A 264 2.93 17.61 -9.06
C LYS A 264 3.84 17.92 -7.87
N VAL A 265 3.58 19.02 -7.14
CA VAL A 265 4.33 19.38 -5.94
C VAL A 265 4.27 18.26 -4.90
N LEU A 266 3.07 17.76 -4.59
CA LEU A 266 2.89 16.66 -3.65
C LEU A 266 3.67 15.42 -4.07
N LEU A 267 3.65 15.06 -5.36
CA LEU A 267 4.41 13.94 -5.90
C LEU A 267 5.93 14.11 -5.71
N TYR A 268 6.47 15.30 -6.00
CA TYR A 268 7.88 15.61 -5.76
C TYR A 268 8.25 15.60 -4.27
N CYS A 269 7.31 15.90 -3.37
CA CYS A 269 7.53 15.83 -1.92
C CYS A 269 7.65 14.40 -1.38
N ILE A 270 7.15 13.38 -2.10
CA ILE A 270 7.21 11.98 -1.64
C ILE A 270 8.65 11.51 -1.47
N VAL A 271 9.53 11.76 -2.45
CA VAL A 271 10.91 11.26 -2.43
C VAL A 271 11.71 11.83 -1.24
N PRO A 272 11.74 13.16 -0.99
CA PRO A 272 12.37 13.71 0.20
C PRO A 272 11.81 13.17 1.51
N VAL A 273 10.49 12.94 1.62
CA VAL A 273 9.87 12.37 2.82
C VAL A 273 10.32 10.92 3.04
N LEU A 274 10.43 10.11 1.99
CA LEU A 274 10.94 8.75 2.09
C LEU A 274 12.43 8.71 2.49
N ILE A 275 13.25 9.60 1.92
CA ILE A 275 14.65 9.75 2.31
C ILE A 275 14.73 10.16 3.79
N TRP A 276 13.91 11.11 4.23
CA TRP A 276 13.86 11.53 5.62
C TRP A 276 13.43 10.40 6.56
N ALA A 277 12.43 9.59 6.18
CA ALA A 277 12.01 8.41 6.93
C ALA A 277 13.17 7.42 7.14
N ALA A 278 13.93 7.12 6.08
CA ALA A 278 15.11 6.25 6.17
C ALA A 278 16.20 6.85 7.08
N VAL A 279 16.48 8.15 6.92
CA VAL A 279 17.45 8.88 7.76
C VAL A 279 17.01 8.88 9.23
N TYR A 280 15.72 9.08 9.50
CA TYR A 280 15.14 9.06 10.84
C TYR A 280 15.33 7.69 11.50
N LEU A 281 14.99 6.60 10.80
CA LEU A 281 15.13 5.24 11.33
C LEU A 281 16.58 4.91 11.64
N TYR A 282 17.51 5.23 10.75
CA TYR A 282 18.95 5.05 10.97
C TYR A 282 19.43 5.85 12.20
N GLN A 283 19.09 7.14 12.28
CA GLN A 283 19.47 7.98 13.41
C GLN A 283 18.86 7.50 14.73
N SER A 284 17.62 7.01 14.70
CA SER A 284 16.94 6.49 15.89
C SER A 284 17.69 5.28 16.46
N GLN A 285 18.07 4.32 15.63
CA GLN A 285 18.83 3.14 16.05
C GLN A 285 20.20 3.53 16.60
N LYS A 286 20.91 4.44 15.91
CA LYS A 286 22.22 4.93 16.36
C LYS A 286 22.15 5.58 17.75
N ARG A 287 21.13 6.42 18.00
CA ARG A 287 20.95 7.11 19.28
C ARG A 287 20.51 6.20 20.42
N ILE A 288 19.65 5.22 20.15
CA ILE A 288 19.10 4.31 21.16
C ILE A 288 20.14 3.27 21.58
N TYR A 289 20.80 2.62 20.63
CA TYR A 289 21.72 1.51 20.92
C TYR A 289 23.18 1.94 21.11
N GLN A 290 23.52 3.20 20.79
CA GLN A 290 24.85 3.79 21.01
C GLN A 290 26.03 2.96 20.46
N GLN A 291 25.82 2.25 19.34
CA GLN A 291 26.85 1.46 18.67
C GLN A 291 27.66 2.30 17.69
N SER A 292 28.84 1.79 17.29
CA SER A 292 29.65 2.43 16.26
C SER A 292 28.87 2.55 14.94
N THR A 293 29.20 3.56 14.15
CA THR A 293 28.54 3.87 12.87
C THR A 293 28.54 2.67 11.93
N LEU A 294 29.69 2.03 11.73
CA LEU A 294 29.83 0.87 10.84
C LEU A 294 28.92 -0.30 11.25
N LYS A 295 28.93 -0.67 12.54
CA LYS A 295 28.08 -1.75 13.05
C LYS A 295 26.61 -1.41 12.89
N THR A 296 26.24 -0.15 13.17
CA THR A 296 24.86 0.31 13.04
C THR A 296 24.41 0.30 11.58
N THR A 297 25.23 0.75 10.64
CA THR A 297 24.90 0.74 9.20
C THR A 297 24.67 -0.67 8.68
N ILE A 298 25.56 -1.62 9.00
CA ILE A 298 25.41 -3.02 8.57
C ILE A 298 24.10 -3.61 9.11
N LYS A 299 23.85 -3.44 10.42
CA LYS A 299 22.61 -3.93 11.04
C LYS A 299 21.37 -3.24 10.48
N TYR A 300 21.43 -1.94 10.23
CA TYR A 300 20.34 -1.16 9.66
C TYR A 300 19.97 -1.66 8.26
N LEU A 301 20.98 -1.92 7.40
CA LEU A 301 20.76 -2.46 6.06
C LEU A 301 20.16 -3.88 6.11
N MET A 302 20.69 -4.74 6.98
CA MET A 302 20.17 -6.11 7.15
C MET A 302 18.74 -6.12 7.71
N LEU A 303 18.48 -5.36 8.78
CA LEU A 303 17.15 -5.23 9.38
C LEU A 303 16.16 -4.60 8.40
N GLY A 304 16.59 -3.58 7.66
CA GLY A 304 15.77 -2.93 6.63
C GLY A 304 15.39 -3.90 5.52
N SER A 305 16.35 -4.68 5.01
CA SER A 305 16.09 -5.71 3.99
C SER A 305 15.14 -6.80 4.52
N MET A 306 15.40 -7.34 5.71
CA MET A 306 14.53 -8.36 6.32
C MET A 306 13.11 -7.83 6.56
N HIS A 307 12.99 -6.59 7.04
CA HIS A 307 11.68 -5.95 7.23
C HIS A 307 10.96 -5.71 5.91
N PHE A 308 11.67 -5.33 4.85
CA PHE A 308 11.09 -5.17 3.51
C PHE A 308 10.55 -6.49 2.95
N PHE A 309 11.33 -7.59 3.07
CA PHE A 309 10.85 -8.92 2.69
C PHE A 309 9.65 -9.37 3.52
N LEU A 310 9.68 -9.12 4.83
CA LEU A 310 8.57 -9.40 5.73
C LEU A 310 7.31 -8.64 5.30
N MET A 311 7.45 -7.36 4.95
CA MET A 311 6.35 -6.53 4.45
C MET A 311 5.71 -7.11 3.19
N ILE A 312 6.53 -7.56 2.22
CA ILE A 312 6.04 -8.22 1.00
C ILE A 312 5.31 -9.52 1.34
N MET A 313 5.84 -10.33 2.25
CA MET A 313 5.22 -11.59 2.66
C MET A 313 3.83 -11.34 3.30
N VAL A 314 3.74 -10.39 4.23
CA VAL A 314 2.45 -10.08 4.89
C VAL A 314 1.48 -9.41 3.92
N ALA A 315 1.95 -8.57 3.01
CA ALA A 315 1.11 -8.05 1.93
C ALA A 315 0.59 -9.19 1.05
N SER A 316 1.43 -10.16 0.70
CA SER A 316 1.02 -11.32 -0.10
C SER A 316 -0.03 -12.17 0.62
N ILE A 317 0.17 -12.46 1.91
CA ILE A 317 -0.80 -13.20 2.73
C ILE A 317 -2.11 -12.42 2.84
N ALA A 318 -2.05 -11.10 3.07
CA ALA A 318 -3.22 -10.24 3.07
C ALA A 318 -3.97 -10.27 1.73
N GLY A 319 -3.24 -10.19 0.61
CA GLY A 319 -3.78 -10.31 -0.74
C GLY A 319 -4.48 -11.66 -0.95
N VAL A 320 -3.85 -12.76 -0.54
CA VAL A 320 -4.46 -14.10 -0.60
C VAL A 320 -5.70 -14.18 0.29
N MET A 321 -5.68 -13.63 1.51
CA MET A 321 -6.84 -13.62 2.41
C MET A 321 -8.01 -12.80 1.86
N ILE A 322 -7.74 -11.64 1.25
CA ILE A 322 -8.72 -10.83 0.53
C ILE A 322 -9.32 -11.65 -0.61
N PHE A 323 -8.45 -12.26 -1.42
CA PHE A 323 -8.83 -13.05 -2.58
C PHE A 323 -9.48 -14.39 -2.19
N LEU A 324 -9.46 -14.72 -0.90
CA LEU A 324 -10.16 -15.84 -0.29
C LEU A 324 -11.47 -15.44 0.36
N LYS A 325 -11.74 -14.15 0.61
CA LYS A 325 -13.04 -13.71 1.13
C LYS A 325 -14.07 -13.69 0.01
#